data_AF-A0AAJ2PDL0-F1
#
_entry.id   AF-A0AAJ2PDL0-F1
#
_cell.length_a   1.000
_cell.length_b   1.000
_cell.length_c   1.000
_cell.angle_alpha   90.00
_cell.angle_beta   90.00
_cell.angle_gamma   90.00
#
_symmetry.space_group_name_H-M   'P 1'
#
loop_
_entity.id
_entity.type
_entity.pdbx_description
1 polymer ?
#
loop_
_entity_poly.entity_id
_entity_poly.type
_entity_poly.pdbx_seq_one_letter_code
_entity_poly.pdbx_strand_id
1 'polypeptide(L)'
;MVVRREKKRRRGERTYHGSHKKWRGKGSRGGRGRGGSLGPKLFRTLKYEPESIGKVGFKKPKKEIKIINIDELVKMIKEKNMDLTQAIDLKSLGYNKLLGRGKIDFPVKVIVESFSESAKNKIESVGGEVKTS
;
A
#
# COMPACT_ATOMS: atom_id res chain seq x y z
N MET A 1 -4.00 -1.25 -39.81
CA MET A 1 -2.70 -0.67 -39.40
C MET A 1 -2.73 0.84 -39.63
N VAL A 2 -2.82 1.66 -38.56
CA VAL A 2 -2.94 3.13 -38.71
C VAL A 2 -1.57 3.79 -38.53
N VAL A 3 -1.01 4.32 -39.61
CA VAL A 3 0.23 5.11 -39.55
C VAL A 3 -0.12 6.53 -39.09
N ARG A 4 0.25 6.87 -37.85
CA ARG A 4 0.03 8.21 -37.27
C ARG A 4 0.68 9.32 -38.10
N ARG A 5 -0.07 10.40 -38.34
CA ARG A 5 0.31 11.59 -39.13
C ARG A 5 1.66 12.19 -38.69
N GLU A 6 1.97 12.13 -37.41
CA GLU A 6 3.22 12.64 -36.82
C GLU A 6 4.49 11.98 -37.38
N LYS A 7 4.45 10.66 -37.67
CA LYS A 7 5.58 9.95 -38.31
C LYS A 7 5.77 10.34 -39.78
N LYS A 8 4.71 10.77 -40.47
CA LYS A 8 4.78 11.20 -41.87
C LYS A 8 5.24 12.65 -42.03
N ARG A 9 4.94 13.52 -41.04
CA ARG A 9 5.23 14.96 -41.08
C ARG A 9 6.73 15.31 -41.18
N ARG A 10 7.61 14.46 -40.66
CA ARG A 10 9.05 14.76 -40.62
C ARG A 10 9.82 14.34 -41.88
N ARG A 11 9.16 13.76 -42.89
CA ARG A 11 9.81 13.41 -44.17
C ARG A 11 10.26 14.68 -44.89
N GLY A 12 11.54 14.74 -45.27
CA GLY A 12 12.17 15.92 -45.88
C GLY A 12 13.09 16.69 -44.92
N GLU A 13 13.04 16.41 -43.63
CA GLU A 13 14.03 16.94 -42.67
C GLU A 13 15.37 16.20 -42.82
N ARG A 14 16.48 16.95 -42.86
CA ARG A 14 17.84 16.37 -42.94
C ARG A 14 18.17 15.50 -41.72
N THR A 15 17.68 15.84 -40.54
CA THR A 15 17.85 15.07 -39.30
C THR A 15 16.65 15.18 -38.35
N TYR A 16 16.10 14.03 -37.96
CA TYR A 16 14.90 13.93 -37.10
C TYR A 16 15.13 14.21 -35.61
N HIS A 17 16.39 14.47 -35.21
CA HIS A 17 16.86 14.42 -33.82
C HIS A 17 18.01 15.37 -33.48
N GLY A 18 18.08 16.50 -34.18
CA GLY A 18 19.17 17.45 -34.04
C GLY A 18 20.40 17.02 -34.84
N SER A 19 21.59 16.99 -34.23
CA SER A 19 22.83 16.68 -34.95
C SER A 19 22.93 15.21 -35.40
N HIS A 20 23.58 14.96 -36.54
CA HIS A 20 23.93 13.62 -37.07
C HIS A 20 24.71 12.74 -36.08
N LYS A 21 25.38 13.35 -35.10
CA LYS A 21 26.14 12.62 -34.06
C LYS A 21 25.26 12.10 -32.91
N LYS A 22 23.98 12.49 -32.83
CA LYS A 22 23.03 12.14 -31.76
C LYS A 22 22.11 10.98 -32.18
N TRP A 23 21.30 10.48 -31.23
CA TRP A 23 20.39 9.32 -31.41
C TRP A 23 21.07 8.05 -31.97
N ARG A 24 22.22 7.69 -31.39
CA ARG A 24 22.88 6.41 -31.66
C ARG A 24 22.34 5.34 -30.68
N GLY A 25 23.20 4.41 -30.29
CA GLY A 25 22.86 3.33 -29.38
C GLY A 25 22.90 3.73 -27.89
N LYS A 26 23.11 2.71 -27.04
CA LYS A 26 23.14 2.81 -25.58
C LYS A 26 24.09 3.89 -25.03
N GLY A 27 25.19 4.19 -25.73
CA GLY A 27 26.14 5.25 -25.33
C GLY A 27 25.47 6.63 -25.27
N SER A 28 24.60 6.95 -26.24
CA SER A 28 23.85 8.22 -26.23
C SER A 28 22.82 8.32 -25.09
N ARG A 29 22.49 7.19 -24.44
CA ARG A 29 21.57 7.11 -23.29
C ARG A 29 22.32 6.93 -21.95
N GLY A 30 23.65 6.93 -21.97
CA GLY A 30 24.48 6.66 -20.79
C GLY A 30 24.34 5.22 -20.27
N GLY A 31 24.21 4.23 -21.16
CA GLY A 31 24.08 2.80 -20.82
C GLY A 31 22.71 2.20 -21.13
N ARG A 32 22.54 0.90 -20.84
CA ARG A 32 21.27 0.16 -20.96
C ARG A 32 20.60 0.07 -19.59
N GLY A 33 19.29 0.30 -19.51
CA GLY A 33 18.53 0.21 -18.26
C GLY A 33 19.06 1.15 -17.17
N ARG A 34 19.23 0.62 -15.95
CA ARG A 34 19.81 1.30 -14.78
C ARG A 34 21.34 1.39 -14.81
N GLY A 35 21.98 1.09 -15.95
CA GLY A 35 23.42 1.29 -16.13
C GLY A 35 23.82 2.73 -15.84
N GLY A 36 24.82 2.90 -14.97
CA GLY A 36 25.36 4.19 -14.55
C GLY A 36 24.68 4.81 -13.32
N SER A 37 23.70 4.14 -12.69
CA SER A 37 22.98 4.68 -11.51
C SER A 37 23.87 5.03 -10.32
N LEU A 38 25.01 4.36 -10.15
CA LEU A 38 26.01 4.65 -9.11
C LEU A 38 27.24 5.40 -9.65
N GLY A 39 27.21 5.84 -10.90
CA GLY A 39 28.33 6.54 -11.55
C GLY A 39 27.83 7.77 -12.30
N PRO A 40 27.89 7.82 -13.65
CA PRO A 40 27.50 9.01 -14.40
C PRO A 40 26.06 9.52 -14.18
N LYS A 41 25.16 8.66 -13.69
CA LYS A 41 23.75 9.02 -13.38
C LYS A 41 23.48 9.15 -11.88
N LEU A 42 24.52 9.21 -11.05
CA LEU A 42 24.39 9.27 -9.59
C LEU A 42 23.46 10.40 -9.12
N PHE A 43 23.63 11.62 -9.66
CA PHE A 43 22.77 12.75 -9.30
C PHE A 43 21.29 12.49 -9.58
N ARG A 44 20.96 11.80 -10.68
CA ARG A 44 19.58 11.42 -11.00
C ARG A 44 19.07 10.40 -9.98
N THR A 45 19.87 9.40 -9.66
CA THR A 45 19.52 8.37 -8.68
C THR A 45 19.29 9.00 -7.30
N LEU A 46 20.20 9.85 -6.82
CA LEU A 46 20.05 10.52 -5.53
C LEU A 46 18.84 11.45 -5.46
N LYS A 47 18.49 12.13 -6.57
CA LYS A 47 17.36 13.05 -6.60
C LYS A 47 16.00 12.35 -6.65
N TYR A 48 15.89 11.27 -7.42
CA TYR A 48 14.59 10.66 -7.73
C TYR A 48 14.40 9.26 -7.14
N GLU A 49 15.48 8.54 -6.85
CA GLU A 49 15.47 7.16 -6.34
C GLU A 49 16.53 6.95 -5.23
N PRO A 50 16.60 7.80 -4.18
CA PRO A 50 17.66 7.73 -3.16
C PRO A 50 17.67 6.39 -2.41
N GLU A 51 16.49 5.83 -2.15
CA GLU A 51 16.31 4.54 -1.44
C GLU A 51 16.79 3.33 -2.24
N SER A 52 17.09 3.49 -3.54
CA SER A 52 17.60 2.40 -4.38
C SER A 52 19.05 2.03 -4.05
N ILE A 53 19.76 2.86 -3.28
CA ILE A 53 21.17 2.68 -2.95
C ILE A 53 21.28 2.18 -1.51
N GLY A 54 21.98 1.06 -1.33
CA GLY A 54 22.27 0.48 -0.03
C GLY A 54 21.26 -0.58 0.43
N LYS A 55 21.39 -0.99 1.69
CA LYS A 55 20.50 -1.93 2.36
C LYS A 55 20.13 -1.35 3.72
N VAL A 56 18.86 -1.44 4.10
CA VAL A 56 18.37 -0.96 5.39
C VAL A 56 17.79 -2.14 6.18
N GLY A 57 18.25 -2.32 7.42
CA GLY A 57 17.74 -3.31 8.36
C GLY A 57 18.00 -4.77 7.97
N PHE A 58 17.16 -5.67 8.49
CA PHE A 58 17.21 -7.11 8.25
C PHE A 58 15.82 -7.68 7.96
N LYS A 59 15.75 -8.80 7.23
CA LYS A 59 14.49 -9.46 6.90
C LYS A 59 14.11 -10.46 7.99
N LYS A 60 13.09 -10.13 8.79
CA LYS A 60 12.47 -11.07 9.76
C LYS A 60 11.43 -11.98 9.09
N PRO A 61 11.19 -13.21 9.60
CA PRO A 61 10.05 -14.01 9.18
C PRO A 61 8.75 -13.25 9.51
N LYS A 62 7.84 -13.17 8.53
CA LYS A 62 6.57 -12.48 8.69
C LYS A 62 5.54 -13.42 9.31
N LYS A 63 4.88 -12.96 10.38
CA LYS A 63 3.60 -13.52 10.84
C LYS A 63 2.49 -12.67 10.22
N GLU A 64 1.52 -13.31 9.60
CA GLU A 64 0.35 -12.62 9.06
C GLU A 64 -0.61 -12.35 10.20
N ILE A 65 -0.88 -11.07 10.48
CA ILE A 65 -1.85 -10.63 11.48
C ILE A 65 -3.00 -10.01 10.70
N LYS A 66 -4.17 -10.62 10.77
CA LYS A 66 -5.38 -10.06 10.17
C LYS A 66 -5.99 -9.05 11.13
N ILE A 67 -6.25 -7.87 10.60
CA ILE A 67 -6.70 -6.71 11.37
C ILE A 67 -8.12 -6.36 10.95
N ILE A 68 -8.92 -5.95 11.91
CA ILE A 68 -10.26 -5.40 11.69
C ILE A 68 -10.40 -4.08 12.45
N ASN A 69 -11.01 -3.09 11.81
CA ASN A 69 -11.34 -1.82 12.45
C ASN A 69 -12.79 -1.79 12.96
N ILE A 70 -13.11 -0.90 13.90
CA ILE A 70 -14.48 -0.74 14.44
C ILE A 70 -15.50 -0.40 13.34
N ASP A 71 -15.15 0.46 12.38
CA ASP A 71 -16.04 0.81 11.25
C ASP A 71 -16.42 -0.42 10.40
N GLU A 72 -15.45 -1.28 10.11
CA GLU A 72 -15.62 -2.53 9.37
C GLU A 72 -16.43 -3.54 10.19
N LEU A 73 -16.22 -3.58 11.51
CA LEU A 73 -17.02 -4.40 12.42
C LEU A 73 -18.50 -3.98 12.39
N VAL A 74 -18.79 -2.68 12.48
CA VAL A 74 -20.16 -2.14 12.42
C VAL A 74 -20.83 -2.49 11.09
N LYS A 75 -20.11 -2.39 9.98
CA LYS A 75 -20.65 -2.79 8.66
C LYS A 75 -20.99 -4.26 8.61
N MET A 76 -20.09 -5.13 9.09
CA MET A 76 -20.33 -6.57 9.12
C MET A 76 -21.53 -6.96 9.98
N ILE A 77 -21.74 -6.28 11.12
CA ILE A 77 -22.90 -6.51 11.98
C ILE A 77 -24.19 -6.13 11.26
N LYS A 78 -24.22 -4.97 10.58
CA LYS A 78 -25.39 -4.51 9.83
C LYS A 78 -25.72 -5.39 8.63
N GLU A 79 -24.71 -5.83 7.89
CA GLU A 79 -24.89 -6.66 6.69
C GLU A 79 -25.35 -8.08 7.03
N LYS A 80 -24.90 -8.64 8.15
CA LYS A 80 -25.21 -10.01 8.57
C LYS A 80 -26.37 -10.12 9.56
N ASN A 81 -26.99 -9.00 9.97
CA ASN A 81 -28.00 -8.96 11.03
C ASN A 81 -27.60 -9.79 12.25
N MET A 82 -26.35 -9.63 12.71
CA MET A 82 -25.87 -10.39 13.87
C MET A 82 -26.53 -9.88 15.15
N ASP A 83 -26.97 -10.80 16.01
CA ASP A 83 -27.53 -10.47 17.32
C ASP A 83 -26.50 -9.72 18.17
N LEU A 84 -26.81 -8.46 18.48
CA LEU A 84 -25.98 -7.55 19.27
C LEU A 84 -25.77 -8.04 20.72
N THR A 85 -26.60 -8.97 21.17
CA THR A 85 -26.53 -9.60 22.49
C THR A 85 -25.50 -10.73 22.56
N GLN A 86 -25.15 -11.33 21.41
CA GLN A 86 -24.21 -12.44 21.34
C GLN A 86 -22.76 -11.93 21.24
N ALA A 87 -21.83 -12.62 21.90
CA ALA A 87 -20.42 -12.30 21.80
C ALA A 87 -19.89 -12.60 20.39
N ILE A 88 -19.35 -11.58 19.73
CA ILE A 88 -18.76 -11.71 18.40
C ILE A 88 -17.34 -12.22 18.56
N ASP A 89 -17.10 -13.45 18.12
CA ASP A 89 -15.77 -14.04 18.09
C ASP A 89 -15.03 -13.68 16.79
N LEU A 90 -14.07 -12.76 16.91
CA LEU A 90 -13.23 -12.33 15.80
C LEU A 90 -12.20 -13.37 15.40
N LYS A 91 -11.83 -14.29 16.31
CA LYS A 91 -10.87 -15.36 16.04
C LYS A 91 -11.45 -16.38 15.07
N SER A 92 -12.70 -16.79 15.28
CA SER A 92 -13.44 -17.66 14.36
C SER A 92 -13.64 -17.03 12.98
N LEU A 93 -13.76 -15.70 12.92
CA LEU A 93 -13.82 -14.94 11.67
C LEU A 93 -12.44 -14.74 11.01
N GLY A 94 -11.36 -15.19 11.65
CA GLY A 94 -10.01 -15.13 11.14
C GLY A 94 -9.30 -13.79 11.35
N TYR A 95 -9.75 -12.96 12.29
CA TYR A 95 -9.08 -11.70 12.67
C TYR A 95 -8.35 -11.86 14.00
N ASN A 96 -7.12 -11.32 14.07
CA ASN A 96 -6.25 -11.41 15.23
C ASN A 96 -6.23 -10.12 16.06
N LYS A 97 -6.48 -8.97 15.42
CA LYS A 97 -6.35 -7.67 16.07
C LYS A 97 -7.49 -6.71 15.76
N LEU A 98 -8.10 -6.16 16.82
CA LEU A 98 -9.09 -5.10 16.73
C LEU A 98 -8.45 -3.71 16.87
N LEU A 99 -8.73 -2.82 15.93
CA LEU A 99 -8.24 -1.43 15.91
C LEU A 99 -9.37 -0.41 16.04
N GLY A 100 -9.05 0.74 16.64
CA GLY A 100 -10.02 1.76 17.02
C GLY A 100 -10.44 2.74 15.92
N ARG A 101 -10.25 2.46 14.62
CA ARG A 101 -10.70 3.38 13.56
C ARG A 101 -12.22 3.27 13.39
N GLY A 102 -12.91 4.41 13.38
CA GLY A 102 -14.37 4.47 13.27
C GLY A 102 -15.09 4.87 14.56
N LYS A 103 -16.43 4.79 14.51
CA LYS A 103 -17.35 5.03 15.62
C LYS A 103 -18.27 3.83 15.78
N ILE A 104 -18.73 3.61 17.00
CA ILE A 104 -19.71 2.59 17.35
C ILE A 104 -20.78 3.28 18.18
N ASP A 105 -22.05 3.04 17.88
CA ASP A 105 -23.19 3.71 18.52
C ASP A 105 -24.04 2.74 19.35
N PHE A 106 -23.73 1.45 19.32
CA PHE A 106 -24.46 0.38 20.01
C PHE A 106 -23.50 -0.50 20.83
N PRO A 107 -23.96 -1.06 21.96
CA PRO A 107 -23.14 -1.94 22.80
C PRO A 107 -22.84 -3.25 22.08
N VAL A 108 -21.58 -3.71 22.10
CA VAL A 108 -21.14 -4.98 21.50
C VAL A 108 -20.20 -5.71 22.44
N LYS A 109 -20.35 -7.03 22.51
CA LYS A 109 -19.38 -7.91 23.18
C LYS A 109 -18.44 -8.52 22.14
N VAL A 110 -17.15 -8.25 22.23
CA VAL A 110 -16.15 -8.70 21.25
C VAL A 110 -15.09 -9.57 21.90
N ILE A 111 -14.81 -10.73 21.29
CA ILE A 111 -13.76 -11.65 21.70
C ILE A 111 -12.64 -11.60 20.65
N VAL A 112 -11.42 -11.27 21.06
CA VAL A 112 -10.26 -11.12 20.15
C VAL A 112 -8.93 -11.42 20.84
N GLU A 113 -7.93 -11.86 20.10
CA GLU A 113 -6.58 -12.15 20.62
C GLU A 113 -5.83 -10.88 21.06
N SER A 114 -6.01 -9.76 20.34
CA SER A 114 -5.41 -8.48 20.71
C SER A 114 -6.27 -7.28 20.29
N PHE A 115 -6.22 -6.19 21.06
CA PHE A 115 -6.95 -4.95 20.75
C PHE A 115 -6.09 -3.71 21.02
N SER A 116 -6.38 -2.60 20.35
CA SER A 116 -5.77 -1.31 20.68
C SER A 116 -6.49 -0.64 21.85
N GLU A 117 -5.76 0.14 22.65
CA GLU A 117 -6.31 0.90 23.77
C GLU A 117 -7.45 1.83 23.32
N SER A 118 -7.26 2.49 22.17
CA SER A 118 -8.30 3.30 21.53
C SER A 118 -9.56 2.52 21.14
N ALA A 119 -9.44 1.22 20.83
CA ALA A 119 -10.59 0.40 20.49
C ALA A 119 -11.36 0.01 21.76
N LYS A 120 -10.64 -0.40 22.80
CA LYS A 120 -11.20 -0.71 24.11
C LYS A 120 -12.02 0.46 24.66
N ASN A 121 -11.42 1.64 24.73
CA ASN A 121 -12.08 2.83 25.29
C ASN A 121 -13.37 3.19 24.53
N LYS A 122 -13.38 3.05 23.21
CA LYS A 122 -14.58 3.34 22.39
C LYS A 122 -15.70 2.34 22.61
N ILE A 123 -15.37 1.05 22.76
CA ILE A 123 -16.38 0.01 22.97
C ILE A 123 -16.94 0.12 24.40
N GLU A 124 -16.09 0.34 25.40
CA GLU A 124 -16.50 0.55 26.79
C GLU A 124 -17.34 1.82 26.97
N SER A 125 -17.04 2.91 26.24
CA SER A 125 -17.83 4.16 26.29
C SER A 125 -19.29 3.97 25.89
N VAL A 126 -19.59 2.92 25.10
CA VAL A 126 -20.92 2.61 24.60
C VAL A 126 -21.55 1.45 25.41
N GLY A 127 -20.91 1.03 26.50
CA GLY A 127 -21.37 -0.07 27.36
C GLY A 127 -21.11 -1.46 26.76
N GLY A 128 -20.21 -1.57 25.77
CA GLY A 128 -19.72 -2.84 25.25
C GLY A 128 -18.61 -3.44 26.10
N GLU A 129 -18.28 -4.71 25.85
CA GLU A 129 -17.27 -5.46 26.58
C GLU A 129 -16.27 -6.10 25.61
N VAL A 130 -14.97 -5.95 25.86
CA VAL A 130 -13.91 -6.59 25.05
C VAL A 130 -13.19 -7.62 25.90
N LYS A 131 -13.21 -8.89 25.47
CA LYS A 131 -12.52 -10.00 26.13
C LYS A 131 -11.38 -10.52 25.27
N THR A 132 -10.29 -10.88 25.94
CA THR A 132 -9.15 -11.55 25.30
C THR A 132 -9.41 -13.06 25.21
N SER A 133 -9.15 -13.66 24.05
CA SER A 133 -9.18 -15.12 23.81
C SER A 133 -7.80 -15.71 23.54
#